data_AF-A0A1G3LWB6-F1
#
_entry.id   AF-A0A1G3LWB6-F1
#
_cell.length_a   1.000
_cell.length_b   1.000
_cell.length_c   1.000
_cell.angle_alpha   90.00
_cell.angle_beta   90.00
_cell.angle_gamma   90.00
#
_symmetry.space_group_name_H-M   'P 1'
#
loop_
_entity.id
_entity.type
_entity.pdbx_description
1 polymer ?
#
loop_
_entity_poly.entity_id
_entity_poly.type
_entity_poly.pdbx_seq_one_letter_code
_entity_poly.pdbx_strand_id
1 'polypeptide(L)'
;MIKKRPRSTTYVSFALALGVFCASRSFPQDLVSALPVEPPSSLFSTKLGDSEVEALAQGFWEASVLSSGSFSTGSSDSGFNAVPFLFTQTPDLYVFLRFRQHWLFETYVTQNMTESMFSLAFEGDETSFIRSARLGNVGITMPEYPYMAFGALPGSFGAAFNAYDEARAIAVDAMIRWDGLQWKTRTFFGGDEAREDSLAPGDDLRGRRFVLPGAPIVTLTLVDTAVTGAPRTLRSDEYSVSLATGVVLLGAEPLGTLSATYRTGAGVDRAETLYAYTVDTDGAVVRQDNPLEARNLYALSDTEEARQLFVRNLATGTTDTRFTVSRVASGLIQVVRDDAAPDPDEPF
;
A
#
# COMPACT_ATOMS: atom_id res chain seq x y z
N MET A 1 50.91 -10.44 -62.45
CA MET A 1 51.30 -9.02 -62.58
C MET A 1 50.92 -8.53 -63.96
N ILE A 2 49.88 -7.70 -64.08
CA ILE A 2 49.68 -6.66 -65.10
C ILE A 2 48.55 -5.78 -64.56
N LYS A 3 48.86 -4.48 -64.44
CA LYS A 3 48.03 -3.40 -63.92
C LYS A 3 46.83 -3.14 -64.83
N LYS A 4 45.64 -2.92 -64.26
CA LYS A 4 44.59 -2.11 -64.90
C LYS A 4 44.47 -0.77 -64.19
N ARG A 5 44.54 0.29 -65.00
CA ARG A 5 44.57 1.72 -64.66
C ARG A 5 43.17 2.28 -64.34
N PRO A 6 43.11 3.48 -63.72
CA PRO A 6 41.92 4.11 -63.18
C PRO A 6 41.26 5.12 -64.13
N ARG A 7 40.04 5.55 -63.79
CA ARG A 7 39.37 6.84 -64.11
C ARG A 7 38.27 7.05 -63.06
N SER A 8 37.79 8.22 -62.70
CA SER A 8 38.33 9.58 -62.56
C SER A 8 37.23 10.34 -61.81
N THR A 9 37.60 10.93 -60.68
CA THR A 9 37.08 12.15 -60.03
C THR A 9 35.88 12.86 -60.68
N THR A 10 34.83 13.13 -59.90
CA THR A 10 34.06 14.38 -60.03
C THR A 10 33.61 14.83 -58.63
N TYR A 11 34.29 15.86 -58.13
CA TYR A 11 33.81 16.75 -57.08
C TYR A 11 32.96 17.83 -57.75
N VAL A 12 31.82 18.20 -57.15
CA VAL A 12 31.18 19.50 -57.41
C VAL A 12 30.91 20.13 -56.05
N SER A 13 31.59 21.24 -55.81
CA SER A 13 31.33 22.18 -54.73
C SER A 13 31.02 23.55 -55.33
N PHE A 14 30.31 24.37 -54.54
CA PHE A 14 30.25 25.84 -54.54
C PHE A 14 29.33 26.58 -55.53
N ALA A 15 28.34 27.30 -54.96
CA ALA A 15 28.05 28.74 -55.09
C ALA A 15 26.63 28.99 -54.48
N LEU A 16 26.44 29.69 -53.37
CA LEU A 16 26.53 31.14 -53.13
C LEU A 16 25.73 31.96 -54.16
N ALA A 17 24.48 32.29 -53.80
CA ALA A 17 23.66 33.28 -54.49
C ALA A 17 23.07 34.25 -53.46
N LEU A 18 23.73 35.40 -53.31
CA LEU A 18 23.16 36.62 -52.72
C LEU A 18 22.02 37.09 -53.63
N GLY A 19 20.78 37.03 -53.13
CA GLY A 19 19.61 37.62 -53.76
C GLY A 19 19.23 38.92 -53.05
N VAL A 20 19.45 40.04 -53.72
CA VAL A 20 18.97 41.38 -53.38
C VAL A 20 17.43 41.35 -53.36
N PHE A 21 16.82 41.50 -52.18
CA PHE A 21 15.41 41.88 -52.07
C PHE A 21 15.33 43.36 -51.72
N CYS A 22 14.91 44.14 -52.71
CA CYS A 22 14.53 45.54 -52.53
C CYS A 22 13.45 45.64 -51.44
N ALA A 23 13.71 46.48 -50.44
CA ALA A 23 12.73 46.88 -49.45
C ALA A 23 11.60 47.67 -50.11
N SER A 24 10.48 47.02 -50.38
CA SER A 24 9.21 47.69 -50.65
C SER A 24 8.72 48.29 -49.32
N ARG A 25 8.81 49.62 -49.17
CA ARG A 25 8.15 50.33 -48.07
C ARG A 25 6.65 50.16 -48.23
N SER A 26 6.10 49.19 -47.51
CA SER A 26 4.66 49.03 -47.35
C SER A 26 4.24 50.06 -46.29
N PHE A 27 3.53 51.10 -46.71
CA PHE A 27 2.83 51.96 -45.75
C PHE A 27 1.70 51.13 -45.13
N PRO A 28 1.63 50.96 -43.80
CA PRO A 28 0.45 50.38 -43.19
C PRO A 28 -0.74 51.28 -43.54
N GLN A 29 -1.77 50.71 -44.16
CA GLN A 29 -3.08 51.35 -44.18
C GLN A 29 -3.58 51.35 -42.74
N ASP A 30 -3.76 52.55 -42.17
CA ASP A 30 -4.55 52.71 -40.95
C ASP A 30 -5.99 52.30 -41.26
N LEU A 31 -6.27 51.00 -41.10
CA LEU A 31 -7.62 50.52 -40.89
C LEU A 31 -8.11 51.20 -39.63
N VAL A 32 -9.01 52.17 -39.80
CA VAL A 32 -9.75 52.77 -38.69
C VAL A 32 -10.45 51.63 -37.95
N SER A 33 -9.84 51.19 -36.86
CA SER A 33 -10.39 50.17 -35.98
C SER A 33 -11.62 50.76 -35.34
N ALA A 34 -12.79 50.41 -35.88
CA ALA A 34 -14.09 50.73 -35.30
C ALA A 34 -14.44 49.84 -34.09
N LEU A 35 -13.47 49.05 -33.60
CA LEU A 35 -13.63 48.25 -32.40
C LEU A 35 -13.35 49.12 -31.17
N PRO A 36 -14.17 49.03 -30.11
CA PRO A 36 -13.89 49.72 -28.86
C PRO A 36 -12.52 49.30 -28.32
N VAL A 37 -11.80 50.25 -27.72
CA VAL A 37 -10.51 49.99 -27.07
C VAL A 37 -10.69 48.85 -26.07
N GLU A 38 -10.00 47.75 -26.33
CA GLU A 38 -10.01 46.58 -25.46
C GLU A 38 -9.51 46.99 -24.07
N PRO A 39 -10.17 46.59 -22.97
CA PRO A 39 -9.67 46.87 -21.64
C PRO A 39 -8.25 46.32 -21.50
N PRO A 40 -7.40 46.96 -20.68
CA PRO A 40 -6.04 46.51 -20.51
C PRO A 40 -6.00 45.03 -20.12
N SER A 41 -5.14 44.26 -20.79
CA SER A 41 -5.00 42.79 -20.62
C SER A 41 -4.48 42.38 -19.24
N SER A 42 -4.10 43.34 -18.40
CA SER A 42 -3.62 43.12 -17.05
C SER A 42 -4.15 44.20 -16.11
N LEU A 43 -4.53 43.79 -14.90
CA LEU A 43 -4.86 44.72 -13.81
C LEU A 43 -3.59 45.37 -13.23
N PHE A 44 -2.44 44.68 -13.34
CA PHE A 44 -1.13 45.13 -12.87
C PHE A 44 -0.03 44.69 -13.84
N SER A 45 0.93 45.57 -14.10
CA SER A 45 2.11 45.29 -14.92
C SER A 45 3.36 45.63 -14.13
N THR A 46 4.27 44.68 -13.99
CA THR A 46 5.53 44.82 -13.24
C THR A 46 6.62 43.96 -13.90
N LYS A 47 7.88 44.20 -13.54
CA LYS A 47 9.06 43.49 -14.02
C LYS A 47 9.88 42.98 -12.84
N LEU A 48 10.65 41.92 -13.09
CA LEU A 48 11.69 41.46 -12.15
C LEU A 48 12.68 42.60 -11.90
N GLY A 49 12.91 42.91 -10.62
CA GLY A 49 13.75 44.02 -10.19
C GLY A 49 13.00 45.31 -9.86
N ASP A 50 11.67 45.37 -10.08
CA ASP A 50 10.86 46.46 -9.54
C ASP A 50 10.84 46.40 -8.00
N SER A 51 10.69 47.55 -7.34
CA SER A 51 10.67 47.65 -5.86
C SER A 51 9.53 46.90 -5.19
N GLU A 52 8.50 46.55 -5.95
CA GLU A 52 7.34 45.80 -5.47
C GLU A 52 7.49 44.28 -5.65
N VAL A 53 8.58 43.81 -6.27
CA VAL A 53 8.81 42.40 -6.60
C VAL A 53 10.11 41.91 -5.96
N GLU A 54 9.99 40.96 -5.03
CA GLU A 54 11.12 40.20 -4.51
C GLU A 54 11.06 38.80 -5.12
N ALA A 55 12.13 38.35 -5.77
CA ALA A 55 12.18 37.03 -6.38
C ALA A 55 13.50 36.34 -6.07
N LEU A 56 13.42 35.07 -5.70
CA LEU A 56 14.57 34.19 -5.45
C LEU A 56 14.32 32.87 -6.16
N ALA A 57 15.30 32.41 -6.92
CA ALA A 57 15.32 31.07 -7.48
C ALA A 57 16.68 30.44 -7.17
N GLN A 58 16.68 29.27 -6.54
CA GLN A 58 17.87 28.57 -6.10
C GLN A 58 17.73 27.08 -6.37
N GLY A 59 18.79 26.48 -6.91
CA GLY A 59 18.84 25.04 -7.19
C GLY A 59 19.23 24.76 -8.63
N PHE A 60 18.87 23.58 -9.11
CA PHE A 60 19.15 23.14 -10.47
C PHE A 60 17.98 22.36 -11.07
N TRP A 61 17.97 22.31 -12.40
CA TRP A 61 17.09 21.43 -13.15
C TRP A 61 17.94 20.77 -14.22
N GLU A 62 18.19 19.48 -14.07
CA GLU A 62 18.92 18.70 -15.07
C GLU A 62 17.94 18.03 -16.02
N ALA A 63 18.22 18.08 -17.31
CA ALA A 63 17.49 17.35 -18.34
C ALA A 63 18.49 16.52 -19.14
N SER A 64 18.22 15.23 -19.30
CA SER A 64 19.08 14.31 -20.05
C SER A 64 18.28 13.61 -21.15
N VAL A 65 18.92 13.41 -22.31
CA VAL A 65 18.39 12.62 -23.43
C VAL A 65 19.42 11.55 -23.75
N LEU A 66 19.03 10.29 -23.60
CA LEU A 66 19.83 9.14 -23.99
C LEU A 66 19.17 8.44 -25.17
N SER A 67 19.90 8.27 -26.26
CA SER A 67 19.46 7.49 -27.42
C SER A 67 20.53 6.45 -27.72
N SER A 68 20.13 5.19 -27.91
CA SER A 68 21.03 4.13 -28.34
C SER A 68 20.44 3.36 -29.53
N GLY A 69 21.29 2.67 -30.26
CA GLY A 69 20.85 1.85 -31.39
C GLY A 69 21.85 0.72 -31.56
N SER A 70 21.36 -0.47 -31.88
CA SER A 70 22.21 -1.59 -32.22
C SER A 70 22.03 -1.96 -33.69
N PHE A 71 23.14 -2.28 -34.33
CA PHE A 71 23.17 -2.78 -35.70
C PHE A 71 23.82 -4.15 -35.68
N SER A 72 23.12 -5.16 -36.19
CA SER A 72 23.66 -6.51 -36.37
C SER A 72 23.77 -6.83 -37.85
N THR A 73 24.89 -7.45 -38.23
CA THR A 73 25.12 -7.94 -39.59
C THR A 73 25.58 -9.39 -39.55
N GLY A 74 24.81 -10.28 -40.18
CA GLY A 74 25.06 -11.71 -40.25
C GLY A 74 24.83 -12.26 -41.66
N SER A 75 25.28 -13.49 -41.91
CA SER A 75 25.21 -14.13 -43.23
C SER A 75 23.79 -14.49 -43.70
N SER A 76 22.78 -14.38 -42.83
CA SER A 76 21.39 -14.76 -43.11
C SER A 76 20.35 -13.71 -42.68
N ASP A 77 20.73 -12.71 -41.86
CA ASP A 77 19.87 -11.56 -41.58
C ASP A 77 20.70 -10.35 -41.10
N SER A 78 20.21 -9.15 -41.40
CA SER A 78 20.80 -7.88 -40.97
C SER A 78 19.69 -6.97 -40.43
N GLY A 79 19.82 -6.54 -39.19
CA GLY A 79 18.79 -5.78 -38.49
C GLY A 79 19.34 -4.51 -37.84
N PHE A 80 18.57 -3.43 -37.94
CA PHE A 80 18.76 -2.24 -37.13
C PHE A 80 17.69 -2.21 -36.05
N ASN A 81 18.10 -2.08 -34.80
CA ASN A 81 17.20 -1.90 -33.66
C ASN A 81 17.48 -0.53 -33.05
N ALA A 82 16.57 0.43 -33.31
CA ALA A 82 16.58 1.70 -32.63
C ALA A 82 16.00 1.53 -31.22
N VAL A 83 16.77 1.88 -30.20
CA VAL A 83 16.22 2.01 -28.84
C VAL A 83 15.51 3.36 -28.76
N PRO A 84 14.28 3.42 -28.21
CA PRO A 84 13.59 4.69 -28.03
C PRO A 84 14.44 5.66 -27.20
N PHE A 85 14.34 6.96 -27.50
CA PHE A 85 15.02 7.96 -26.69
C PHE A 85 14.46 7.92 -25.26
N LEU A 86 15.36 7.89 -24.29
CA LEU A 86 15.05 8.05 -22.89
C LEU A 86 15.28 9.52 -22.53
N PHE A 87 14.21 10.20 -22.14
CA PHE A 87 14.26 11.55 -21.60
C PHE A 87 14.10 11.49 -20.09
N THR A 88 15.03 12.07 -19.34
CA THR A 88 14.95 12.17 -17.88
C THR A 88 15.06 13.63 -17.43
N GLN A 89 14.35 13.96 -16.36
CA GLN A 89 14.44 15.26 -15.69
C GLN A 89 14.71 15.05 -14.20
N THR A 90 15.64 15.82 -13.67
CA THR A 90 16.00 15.85 -12.25
C THR A 90 15.85 17.28 -11.75
N PRO A 91 14.64 17.67 -11.30
CA PRO A 91 14.45 18.96 -10.68
C PRO A 91 14.91 18.91 -9.21
N ASP A 92 15.58 19.97 -8.78
CA ASP A 92 15.84 20.32 -7.38
C ASP A 92 15.90 21.84 -7.31
N LEU A 93 14.72 22.48 -7.39
CA LEU A 93 14.57 23.91 -7.60
C LEU A 93 13.61 24.51 -6.58
N TYR A 94 14.12 25.46 -5.80
CA TYR A 94 13.34 26.35 -4.95
C TYR A 94 13.07 27.67 -5.66
N VAL A 95 11.82 28.12 -5.66
CA VAL A 95 11.40 29.43 -6.20
C VAL A 95 10.52 30.12 -5.17
N PHE A 96 10.87 31.37 -4.89
CA PHE A 96 10.10 32.29 -4.05
C PHE A 96 9.86 33.59 -4.82
N LEU A 97 8.64 34.10 -4.74
CA LEU A 97 8.22 35.36 -5.31
C LEU A 97 7.28 36.07 -4.33
N ARG A 98 7.61 37.29 -3.97
CA ARG A 98 6.75 38.18 -3.19
C ARG A 98 6.40 39.40 -4.01
N PHE A 99 5.12 39.73 -4.08
CA PHE A 99 4.59 40.86 -4.83
C PHE A 99 3.78 41.80 -3.93
N ARG A 100 4.15 43.08 -3.96
CA ARG A 100 3.57 44.17 -3.15
C ARG A 100 3.46 43.84 -1.67
N GLN A 101 4.42 43.09 -1.14
CA GLN A 101 4.49 42.62 0.25
C GLN A 101 3.34 41.70 0.72
N HIS A 102 2.26 41.55 -0.05
CA HIS A 102 1.06 40.80 0.32
C HIS A 102 0.91 39.47 -0.39
N TRP A 103 1.30 39.37 -1.67
CA TRP A 103 1.20 38.12 -2.42
C TRP A 103 2.50 37.36 -2.31
N LEU A 104 2.43 36.09 -1.92
CA LEU A 104 3.58 35.20 -1.79
C LEU A 104 3.34 33.97 -2.66
N PHE A 105 4.30 33.63 -3.49
CA PHE A 105 4.36 32.38 -4.21
C PHE A 105 5.65 31.67 -3.83
N GLU A 106 5.52 30.43 -3.37
CA GLU A 106 6.64 29.61 -2.92
C GLU A 106 6.47 28.20 -3.46
N THR A 107 7.51 27.66 -4.07
CA THR A 107 7.50 26.30 -4.60
C THR A 107 8.87 25.67 -4.43
N TYR A 108 8.89 24.39 -4.14
CA TYR A 108 10.07 23.56 -4.14
C TYR A 108 9.76 22.34 -4.98
N VAL A 109 10.44 22.18 -6.12
CA VAL A 109 10.21 21.09 -7.05
C VAL A 109 11.40 20.14 -6.99
N THR A 110 11.13 18.92 -6.53
CA THR A 110 12.12 17.84 -6.46
C THR A 110 11.68 16.63 -7.29
N GLN A 111 12.57 15.68 -7.54
CA GLN A 111 12.23 14.41 -8.19
C GLN A 111 11.13 13.66 -7.45
N ASN A 112 11.15 13.69 -6.11
CA ASN A 112 10.12 13.04 -5.31
C ASN A 112 8.90 13.95 -5.13
N MET A 113 7.86 13.73 -5.93
CA MET A 113 6.66 14.57 -5.91
C MET A 113 5.97 14.67 -4.54
N THR A 114 6.17 13.71 -3.64
CA THR A 114 5.62 13.79 -2.26
C THR A 114 6.36 14.78 -1.38
N GLU A 115 7.59 15.15 -1.73
CA GLU A 115 8.42 16.14 -1.03
C GLU A 115 8.34 17.52 -1.70
N SER A 116 7.73 17.61 -2.88
CA SER A 116 7.53 18.89 -3.56
C SER A 116 6.54 19.77 -2.79
N MET A 117 6.85 21.06 -2.72
CA MET A 117 6.00 22.09 -2.11
C MET A 117 5.46 23.02 -3.18
N PHE A 118 4.21 23.44 -3.00
CA PHE A 118 3.57 24.49 -3.76
C PHE A 118 2.68 25.30 -2.82
N SER A 119 2.87 26.62 -2.80
CA SER A 119 2.09 27.54 -1.98
C SER A 119 1.91 28.86 -2.72
N LEU A 120 0.66 29.28 -2.88
CA LEU A 120 0.27 30.63 -3.25
C LEU A 120 -0.50 31.21 -2.05
N ALA A 121 -0.03 32.33 -1.53
CA ALA A 121 -0.62 32.99 -0.37
C ALA A 121 -0.83 34.47 -0.62
N PHE A 122 -1.83 35.00 0.09
CA PHE A 122 -2.08 36.41 0.29
C PHE A 122 -2.07 36.67 1.79
N GLU A 123 -1.33 37.69 2.22
CA GLU A 123 -1.25 38.13 3.61
C GLU A 123 -1.66 39.61 3.67
N GLY A 124 -2.81 39.88 4.25
CA GLY A 124 -3.33 41.23 4.46
C GLY A 124 -2.69 41.89 5.67
N ASP A 125 -2.76 43.22 5.72
CA ASP A 125 -2.31 43.98 6.89
C ASP A 125 -3.34 43.95 8.04
N GLU A 126 -3.03 44.66 9.12
CA GLU A 126 -3.92 44.78 10.29
C GLU A 126 -5.25 45.48 10.00
N THR A 127 -5.37 46.20 8.88
CA THR A 127 -6.60 46.92 8.49
C THR A 127 -7.40 46.19 7.40
N SER A 128 -6.82 45.15 6.80
CA SER A 128 -7.39 44.41 5.69
C SER A 128 -8.51 43.49 6.15
N PHE A 129 -9.64 43.51 5.44
CA PHE A 129 -10.75 42.57 5.70
C PHE A 129 -10.30 41.11 5.51
N ILE A 130 -9.56 40.82 4.44
CA ILE A 130 -8.92 39.52 4.22
C ILE A 130 -7.58 39.55 4.95
N ARG A 131 -7.40 38.67 5.95
CA ARG A 131 -6.15 38.55 6.70
C ARG A 131 -5.21 37.59 6.04
N SER A 132 -5.72 36.45 5.60
CA SER A 132 -4.94 35.50 4.83
C SER A 132 -5.79 34.69 3.87
N ALA A 133 -5.20 34.35 2.73
CA ALA A 133 -5.72 33.32 1.84
C ALA A 133 -4.54 32.49 1.37
N ARG A 134 -4.70 31.17 1.32
CA ARG A 134 -3.63 30.27 0.88
C ARG A 134 -4.19 29.16 0.02
N LEU A 135 -3.44 28.75 -0.99
CA LEU A 135 -3.71 27.65 -1.89
C LEU A 135 -2.42 26.85 -2.09
N GLY A 136 -2.48 25.53 -1.96
CA GLY A 136 -1.34 24.67 -2.20
C GLY A 136 -1.30 23.47 -1.29
N ASN A 137 -0.12 22.90 -1.05
CA ASN A 137 0.08 21.70 -0.24
C ASN A 137 0.86 21.93 1.07
N VAL A 138 1.11 23.20 1.41
CA VAL A 138 1.79 23.61 2.64
C VAL A 138 1.01 24.73 3.32
N GLY A 139 0.92 24.67 4.65
CA GLY A 139 0.29 25.71 5.45
C GLY A 139 -1.23 25.83 5.31
N ILE A 140 -1.90 24.82 4.77
CA ILE A 140 -3.37 24.78 4.67
C ILE A 140 -3.94 24.35 6.03
N THR A 141 -4.16 25.33 6.89
CA THR A 141 -4.65 25.16 8.26
C THR A 141 -5.76 26.14 8.57
N MET A 142 -6.47 25.87 9.67
CA MET A 142 -7.53 26.72 10.23
C MET A 142 -7.20 26.93 11.72
N PRO A 143 -7.61 28.06 12.34
CA PRO A 143 -7.43 28.27 13.77
C PRO A 143 -7.98 27.12 14.61
N GLU A 144 -7.35 26.87 15.76
CA GLU A 144 -7.86 25.90 16.73
C GLU A 144 -9.07 26.50 17.46
N TYR A 145 -10.18 25.75 17.51
CA TYR A 145 -11.35 26.10 18.29
C TYR A 145 -11.52 25.11 19.44
N PRO A 146 -12.20 25.50 20.53
CA PRO A 146 -12.54 24.57 21.59
C PRO A 146 -13.23 23.32 21.02
N TYR A 147 -12.69 22.14 21.34
CA TYR A 147 -13.19 20.83 20.90
C TYR A 147 -13.09 20.54 19.39
N MET A 148 -12.43 21.39 18.60
CA MET A 148 -12.19 21.17 17.17
C MET A 148 -10.73 21.44 16.81
N ALA A 149 -10.02 20.38 16.43
CA ALA A 149 -8.66 20.46 15.90
C ALA A 149 -8.64 19.81 14.51
N PHE A 150 -8.28 20.60 13.49
CA PHE A 150 -8.23 20.14 12.10
C PHE A 150 -6.83 19.64 11.69
N GLY A 151 -5.83 19.83 12.55
CA GLY A 151 -4.44 19.44 12.32
C GLY A 151 -3.75 20.20 11.18
N ALA A 152 -2.43 20.04 11.09
CA ALA A 152 -1.61 20.59 10.02
C ALA A 152 -0.85 19.45 9.36
N LEU A 153 -1.45 18.87 8.31
CA LEU A 153 -0.91 17.70 7.62
C LEU A 153 0.06 18.13 6.51
N PRO A 154 1.34 17.73 6.56
CA PRO A 154 2.29 18.02 5.48
C PRO A 154 1.85 17.36 4.16
N GLY A 155 1.91 18.11 3.05
CA GLY A 155 1.64 17.59 1.71
C GLY A 155 0.15 17.52 1.33
N SER A 156 -0.77 17.83 2.25
CA SER A 156 -2.21 17.90 1.95
C SER A 156 -2.53 19.12 1.09
N PHE A 157 -3.08 18.89 -0.11
CA PHE A 157 -3.44 19.96 -1.04
C PHE A 157 -4.79 20.58 -0.66
N GLY A 158 -4.89 21.91 -0.69
CA GLY A 158 -6.14 22.59 -0.36
C GLY A 158 -6.05 24.10 -0.45
N ALA A 159 -7.09 24.75 0.05
CA ALA A 159 -7.19 26.18 0.20
C ALA A 159 -7.69 26.54 1.60
N ALA A 160 -7.15 27.62 2.15
CA ALA A 160 -7.54 28.20 3.44
C ALA A 160 -7.78 29.71 3.26
N PHE A 161 -8.73 30.24 4.02
CA PHE A 161 -9.14 31.64 3.98
C PHE A 161 -9.50 32.10 5.39
N ASN A 162 -8.96 33.26 5.78
CA ASN A 162 -9.29 33.97 7.00
C ASN A 162 -9.61 35.43 6.66
N ALA A 163 -10.77 35.89 7.12
CA ALA A 163 -11.18 37.27 7.07
C ALA A 163 -11.67 37.75 8.43
N TYR A 164 -11.46 39.03 8.72
CA TYR A 164 -11.92 39.67 9.96
C TYR A 164 -12.39 41.09 9.68
N ASP A 165 -13.66 41.35 10.01
CA ASP A 165 -14.26 42.68 10.00
C ASP A 165 -14.16 43.30 11.41
N GLU A 166 -13.26 44.26 11.56
CA GLU A 166 -13.01 44.94 12.83
C GLU A 166 -14.22 45.78 13.28
N ALA A 167 -14.94 46.42 12.35
CA ALA A 167 -16.06 47.30 12.68
C ALA A 167 -17.25 46.53 13.26
N ARG A 168 -17.39 45.25 12.88
CA ARG A 168 -18.47 44.36 13.34
C ARG A 168 -17.99 43.27 14.29
N ALA A 169 -16.69 43.15 14.52
CA ALA A 169 -16.04 42.06 15.25
C ALA A 169 -16.46 40.66 14.74
N ILE A 170 -16.48 40.49 13.41
CA ILE A 170 -16.86 39.21 12.76
C ILE A 170 -15.61 38.58 12.15
N ALA A 171 -15.30 37.33 12.52
CA ALA A 171 -14.29 36.50 11.89
C ALA A 171 -14.95 35.44 10.99
N VAL A 172 -14.36 35.20 9.83
CA VAL A 172 -14.75 34.14 8.89
C VAL A 172 -13.51 33.33 8.56
N ASP A 173 -13.56 32.05 8.92
CA ASP A 173 -12.55 31.06 8.62
C ASP A 173 -13.14 29.99 7.72
N ALA A 174 -12.46 29.65 6.64
CA ALA A 174 -12.86 28.59 5.72
C ALA A 174 -11.65 27.80 5.25
N MET A 175 -11.77 26.47 5.23
CA MET A 175 -10.74 25.57 4.73
C MET A 175 -11.37 24.43 3.94
N ILE A 176 -10.78 24.13 2.78
CA ILE A 176 -11.04 22.92 2.01
C ILE A 176 -9.70 22.24 1.76
N ARG A 177 -9.57 20.98 2.18
CA ARG A 177 -8.30 20.25 2.12
C ARG A 177 -8.53 18.80 1.75
N TRP A 178 -7.70 18.30 0.85
CA TRP A 178 -7.63 16.89 0.49
C TRP A 178 -6.56 16.19 1.31
N ASP A 179 -7.00 15.44 2.30
CA ASP A 179 -6.12 14.67 3.19
C ASP A 179 -5.99 13.24 2.67
N GLY A 180 -4.88 12.96 1.97
CA GLY A 180 -4.57 11.63 1.41
C GLY A 180 -4.07 10.60 2.42
N LEU A 181 -4.33 10.81 3.72
CA LEU A 181 -3.80 9.97 4.80
C LEU A 181 -4.84 9.00 5.33
N GLN A 182 -4.37 7.81 5.70
CA GLN A 182 -5.17 6.80 6.37
C GLN A 182 -4.93 6.86 7.88
N TRP A 183 -6.01 6.87 8.65
CA TRP A 183 -5.92 6.69 10.10
C TRP A 183 -5.30 5.33 10.39
N LYS A 184 -4.15 5.32 11.08
CA LYS A 184 -3.51 4.11 11.56
C LYS A 184 -3.53 4.09 13.08
N THR A 185 -4.30 3.18 13.64
CA THR A 185 -4.31 2.94 15.08
C THR A 185 -3.24 1.93 15.43
N ARG A 186 -2.45 2.21 16.47
CA ARG A 186 -1.56 1.23 17.11
C ARG A 186 -2.09 0.95 18.50
N THR A 187 -2.24 -0.32 18.84
CA THR A 187 -2.68 -0.76 20.16
C THR A 187 -1.46 -1.24 20.92
N PHE A 188 -1.37 -0.91 22.21
CA PHE A 188 -0.27 -1.35 23.06
C PHE A 188 -0.82 -2.17 24.23
N PHE A 189 -0.12 -3.23 24.60
CA PHE A 189 -0.42 -4.03 25.77
C PHE A 189 0.82 -4.09 26.66
N GLY A 190 0.75 -3.45 27.84
CA GLY A 190 1.94 -3.24 28.66
C GLY A 190 2.92 -2.29 27.98
N GLY A 191 4.14 -2.75 27.71
CA GLY A 191 5.20 -1.97 27.06
C GLY A 191 5.33 -2.19 25.55
N ASP A 192 4.59 -3.15 24.98
CA ASP A 192 4.78 -3.61 23.61
C ASP A 192 3.55 -3.33 22.74
N GLU A 193 3.77 -3.16 21.43
CA GLU A 193 2.69 -3.05 20.44
C GLU A 193 1.97 -4.39 20.31
N ALA A 194 0.66 -4.38 20.50
CA ALA A 194 -0.19 -5.56 20.45
C ALA A 194 -1.09 -5.52 19.22
N ARG A 195 -1.27 -6.70 18.61
CA ARG A 195 -2.35 -6.94 17.65
C ARG A 195 -3.39 -7.82 18.32
N GLU A 196 -4.65 -7.43 18.17
CA GLU A 196 -5.78 -8.16 18.75
C GLU A 196 -6.56 -8.83 17.64
N ASP A 197 -6.61 -10.16 17.69
CA ASP A 197 -7.52 -10.97 16.89
C ASP A 197 -8.64 -11.47 17.80
N SER A 198 -9.89 -11.28 17.36
CA SER A 198 -11.07 -11.80 18.06
C SER A 198 -11.45 -13.14 17.46
N LEU A 199 -11.30 -14.22 18.23
CA LEU A 199 -11.66 -15.58 17.84
C LEU A 199 -12.84 -16.04 18.69
N ALA A 200 -13.97 -16.35 18.07
CA ALA A 200 -15.09 -16.98 18.74
C ALA A 200 -14.81 -18.48 18.95
N PRO A 201 -15.40 -19.12 19.99
CA PRO A 201 -15.24 -20.57 20.18
C PRO A 201 -15.67 -21.43 18.99
N GLY A 202 -16.56 -20.93 18.12
CA GLY A 202 -16.98 -21.62 16.89
C GLY A 202 -16.13 -21.34 15.66
N ASP A 203 -15.09 -20.51 15.76
CA ASP A 203 -14.11 -20.25 14.70
C ASP A 203 -13.00 -21.33 14.69
N ASP A 204 -13.16 -22.37 15.50
CA ASP A 204 -12.22 -23.46 15.59
C ASP A 204 -12.10 -24.22 14.26
N LEU A 205 -10.89 -24.66 13.96
CA LEU A 205 -10.60 -25.42 12.75
C LEU A 205 -10.96 -26.89 12.96
N ARG A 206 -12.19 -27.22 12.59
CA ARG A 206 -12.75 -28.57 12.59
C ARG A 206 -11.97 -29.53 11.69
N GLY A 207 -11.99 -30.82 12.05
CA GLY A 207 -11.37 -31.91 11.31
C GLY A 207 -9.83 -31.93 11.40
N ARG A 208 -9.22 -31.14 12.29
CA ARG A 208 -7.76 -30.97 12.33
C ARG A 208 -7.07 -31.69 13.48
N ARG A 209 -7.69 -31.78 14.65
CA ARG A 209 -7.06 -32.33 15.86
C ARG A 209 -7.94 -33.35 16.54
N PHE A 210 -7.35 -34.49 16.85
CA PHE A 210 -8.03 -35.60 17.50
C PHE A 210 -7.23 -36.14 18.67
N VAL A 211 -7.93 -36.66 19.68
CA VAL A 211 -7.34 -37.34 20.85
C VAL A 211 -7.80 -38.78 20.85
N LEU A 212 -6.88 -39.72 20.60
CA LEU A 212 -7.18 -41.14 20.59
C LEU A 212 -7.19 -41.72 22.00
N PRO A 213 -8.22 -42.49 22.40
CA PRO A 213 -8.27 -43.13 23.70
C PRO A 213 -7.27 -44.30 23.78
N GLY A 214 -6.76 -44.56 24.99
CA GLY A 214 -5.86 -45.68 25.26
C GLY A 214 -4.40 -45.41 24.93
N ALA A 215 -3.96 -44.15 25.03
CA ALA A 215 -2.54 -43.80 24.97
C ALA A 215 -1.74 -44.49 26.10
N PRO A 216 -0.45 -44.84 25.89
CA PRO A 216 0.32 -44.61 24.68
C PRO A 216 -0.10 -45.52 23.52
N ILE A 217 0.14 -45.08 22.28
CA ILE A 217 -0.20 -45.78 21.03
C ILE A 217 1.06 -46.41 20.43
N VAL A 218 0.97 -47.63 19.92
CA VAL A 218 2.10 -48.39 19.34
C VAL A 218 2.12 -48.27 17.82
N THR A 219 0.97 -48.44 17.18
CA THR A 219 0.81 -48.30 15.73
C THR A 219 -0.44 -47.50 15.42
N LEU A 220 -0.39 -46.65 14.39
CA LEU A 220 -1.52 -45.87 13.90
C LEU A 220 -1.55 -45.93 12.37
N THR A 221 -2.74 -46.15 11.81
CA THR A 221 -3.02 -46.01 10.38
C THR A 221 -4.27 -45.16 10.22
N LEU A 222 -4.14 -44.09 9.43
CA LEU A 222 -5.24 -43.18 9.12
C LEU A 222 -5.69 -43.40 7.68
N VAL A 223 -6.99 -43.54 7.47
CA VAL A 223 -7.60 -43.74 6.15
C VAL A 223 -8.66 -42.67 5.92
N ASP A 224 -8.50 -41.89 4.87
CA ASP A 224 -9.48 -40.92 4.39
C ASP A 224 -10.26 -41.52 3.22
N THR A 225 -11.59 -41.48 3.31
CA THR A 225 -12.49 -41.97 2.27
C THR A 225 -13.32 -40.81 1.76
N ALA A 226 -12.93 -40.26 0.61
CA ALA A 226 -13.69 -39.21 -0.06
C ALA A 226 -15.11 -39.69 -0.41
N VAL A 227 -16.08 -38.77 -0.39
CA VAL A 227 -17.52 -39.06 -0.58
C VAL A 227 -17.81 -39.91 -1.83
N THR A 228 -17.01 -39.76 -2.89
CA THR A 228 -17.12 -40.52 -4.15
C THR A 228 -15.80 -41.21 -4.55
N GLY A 229 -14.93 -41.55 -3.60
CA GLY A 229 -13.59 -42.06 -3.86
C GLY A 229 -13.26 -43.39 -3.18
N ALA A 230 -12.17 -44.02 -3.63
CA ALA A 230 -11.60 -45.17 -2.94
C ALA A 230 -10.92 -44.73 -1.63
N PRO A 231 -10.92 -45.57 -0.58
CA PRO A 231 -10.20 -45.28 0.65
C PRO A 231 -8.70 -45.07 0.36
N ARG A 232 -8.14 -44.02 0.96
CA ARG A 232 -6.73 -43.64 0.82
C ARG A 232 -6.08 -43.57 2.19
N THR A 233 -5.00 -44.32 2.38
CA THR A 233 -4.16 -44.18 3.57
C THR A 233 -3.42 -42.85 3.52
N LEU A 234 -3.51 -42.06 4.60
CA LEU A 234 -2.77 -40.80 4.73
C LEU A 234 -1.27 -41.08 4.83
N ARG A 235 -0.47 -40.22 4.20
CA ARG A 235 0.99 -40.28 4.29
C ARG A 235 1.48 -39.61 5.57
N SER A 236 2.69 -39.98 6.00
CA SER A 236 3.30 -39.46 7.24
C SER A 236 3.61 -37.96 7.22
N ASP A 237 3.62 -37.31 6.06
CA ASP A 237 3.75 -35.85 5.91
C ASP A 237 2.41 -35.10 5.98
N GLU A 238 1.28 -35.81 5.88
CA GLU A 238 -0.06 -35.22 5.95
C GLU A 238 -0.57 -35.05 7.38
N TYR A 239 0.09 -35.67 8.37
CA TYR A 239 -0.27 -35.58 9.78
C TYR A 239 0.94 -35.67 10.70
N SER A 240 0.80 -35.14 11.92
CA SER A 240 1.71 -35.41 13.03
C SER A 240 0.97 -36.14 14.15
N VAL A 241 1.67 -37.02 14.86
CA VAL A 241 1.09 -37.81 15.94
C VAL A 241 2.03 -37.84 17.14
N SER A 242 1.47 -37.64 18.33
CA SER A 242 2.12 -37.93 19.61
C SER A 242 1.66 -39.29 20.08
N LEU A 243 2.49 -40.32 19.89
CA LEU A 243 2.19 -41.68 20.34
C LEU A 243 2.07 -41.77 21.88
N ALA A 244 2.76 -40.91 22.63
CA ALA A 244 2.70 -40.90 24.08
C ALA A 244 1.33 -40.42 24.60
N THR A 245 0.72 -39.44 23.93
CA THR A 245 -0.53 -38.80 24.37
C THR A 245 -1.74 -39.14 23.51
N GLY A 246 -1.56 -39.88 22.41
CA GLY A 246 -2.63 -40.21 21.47
C GLY A 246 -3.13 -39.03 20.63
N VAL A 247 -2.43 -37.88 20.64
CA VAL A 247 -2.87 -36.69 19.89
C VAL A 247 -2.48 -36.81 18.43
N VAL A 248 -3.44 -36.62 17.53
CA VAL A 248 -3.27 -36.58 16.08
C VAL A 248 -3.59 -35.18 15.58
N LEU A 249 -2.72 -34.60 14.75
CA LEU A 249 -2.89 -33.31 14.11
C LEU A 249 -2.75 -33.44 12.59
N LEU A 250 -3.74 -33.00 11.84
CA LEU A 250 -3.74 -33.05 10.37
C LEU A 250 -3.28 -31.72 9.76
N GLY A 251 -2.56 -31.83 8.63
CA GLY A 251 -2.15 -30.69 7.82
C GLY A 251 -3.31 -30.01 7.08
N ALA A 252 -4.42 -30.72 6.84
CA ALA A 252 -5.62 -30.22 6.20
C ALA A 252 -6.87 -30.93 6.74
N GLU A 253 -8.05 -30.36 6.49
CA GLU A 253 -9.33 -31.04 6.74
C GLU A 253 -9.44 -32.28 5.80
N PRO A 254 -9.94 -33.43 6.29
CA PRO A 254 -10.10 -34.63 5.46
C PRO A 254 -11.06 -34.41 4.29
N LEU A 255 -10.83 -35.10 3.18
CA LEU A 255 -11.66 -34.98 1.97
C LEU A 255 -13.03 -35.67 2.14
N GLY A 256 -13.14 -36.61 3.06
CA GLY A 256 -14.40 -37.29 3.39
C GLY A 256 -14.40 -37.81 4.81
N THR A 257 -14.64 -39.12 4.96
CA THR A 257 -14.65 -39.79 6.26
C THR A 257 -13.24 -40.22 6.64
N LEU A 258 -12.74 -39.74 7.78
CA LEU A 258 -11.47 -40.16 8.36
C LEU A 258 -11.68 -41.26 9.38
N SER A 259 -10.99 -42.38 9.20
CA SER A 259 -10.95 -43.49 10.16
C SER A 259 -9.53 -43.78 10.62
N ALA A 260 -9.39 -44.15 11.89
CA ALA A 260 -8.13 -44.50 12.52
C ALA A 260 -8.16 -45.94 13.02
N THR A 261 -7.19 -46.75 12.57
CA THR A 261 -6.92 -48.07 13.13
C THR A 261 -5.62 -48.02 13.91
N TYR A 262 -5.64 -48.41 15.17
CA TYR A 262 -4.47 -48.28 16.04
C TYR A 262 -4.39 -49.35 17.12
N ARG A 263 -3.18 -49.58 17.61
CA ARG A 263 -2.89 -50.52 18.71
C ARG A 263 -2.43 -49.73 19.93
N THR A 264 -3.07 -49.95 21.08
CA THR A 264 -2.68 -49.32 22.34
C THR A 264 -1.44 -49.99 22.95
N GLY A 265 -0.80 -49.33 23.91
CA GLY A 265 0.31 -49.88 24.69
C GLY A 265 -0.07 -51.14 25.48
N ALA A 266 -1.36 -51.31 25.77
CA ALA A 266 -1.91 -52.53 26.37
C ALA A 266 -2.12 -53.68 25.36
N GLY A 267 -1.76 -53.48 24.08
CA GLY A 267 -1.90 -54.48 23.02
C GLY A 267 -3.31 -54.63 22.47
N VAL A 268 -4.21 -53.69 22.74
CA VAL A 268 -5.59 -53.71 22.24
C VAL A 268 -5.66 -53.00 20.89
N ASP A 269 -6.19 -53.68 19.88
CA ASP A 269 -6.49 -53.10 18.57
C ASP A 269 -7.84 -52.36 18.63
N ARG A 270 -7.87 -51.13 18.14
CA ARG A 270 -9.05 -50.26 18.04
C ARG A 270 -9.20 -49.71 16.63
N ALA A 271 -10.45 -49.43 16.26
CA ALA A 271 -10.81 -48.77 15.03
C ALA A 271 -11.90 -47.74 15.32
N GLU A 272 -11.62 -46.47 15.07
CA GLU A 272 -12.52 -45.36 15.38
C GLU A 272 -12.69 -44.48 14.13
N THR A 273 -13.90 -43.98 13.90
CA THR A 273 -14.12 -42.89 12.95
C THR A 273 -13.81 -41.58 13.65
N LEU A 274 -12.87 -40.80 13.11
CA LEU A 274 -12.42 -39.53 13.70
C LEU A 274 -13.18 -38.34 13.12
N TYR A 275 -13.50 -38.38 11.83
CA TYR A 275 -14.16 -37.28 11.16
C TYR A 275 -15.14 -37.80 10.13
N ALA A 276 -16.30 -37.18 10.06
CA ALA A 276 -17.27 -37.41 9.01
C ALA A 276 -18.06 -36.12 8.79
N TYR A 277 -18.49 -35.91 7.55
CA TYR A 277 -19.43 -34.86 7.22
C TYR A 277 -20.44 -35.39 6.22
N THR A 278 -21.59 -34.73 6.19
CA THR A 278 -22.61 -34.91 5.16
C THR A 278 -22.73 -33.60 4.39
N VAL A 279 -23.11 -33.70 3.12
CA VAL A 279 -23.48 -32.53 2.34
C VAL A 279 -25.00 -32.47 2.33
N ASP A 280 -25.56 -31.34 2.77
CA ASP A 280 -27.00 -31.15 2.74
C ASP A 280 -27.53 -30.93 1.31
N THR A 281 -28.85 -30.81 1.18
CA THR A 281 -29.51 -30.59 -0.12
C THR A 281 -29.09 -29.29 -0.81
N ASP A 282 -28.56 -28.32 -0.08
CA ASP A 282 -28.12 -27.02 -0.59
C ASP A 282 -26.61 -27.00 -0.88
N GLY A 283 -25.92 -28.13 -0.69
CA GLY A 283 -24.49 -28.26 -0.94
C GLY A 283 -23.61 -27.82 0.24
N ALA A 284 -24.19 -27.48 1.40
CA ALA A 284 -23.44 -27.08 2.57
C ALA A 284 -22.90 -28.30 3.33
N VAL A 285 -21.66 -28.17 3.82
CA VAL A 285 -20.98 -29.21 4.60
C VAL A 285 -21.46 -29.17 6.04
N VAL A 286 -22.20 -30.21 6.44
CA VAL A 286 -22.63 -30.45 7.82
C VAL A 286 -21.69 -31.46 8.46
N ARG A 287 -20.82 -30.97 9.33
CA ARG A 287 -19.83 -31.80 10.05
C ARG A 287 -20.50 -32.55 11.18
N GLN A 288 -20.19 -33.84 11.32
CA GLN A 288 -20.67 -34.63 12.44
C GLN A 288 -19.80 -34.34 13.67
N ASP A 289 -20.44 -34.17 14.82
CA ASP A 289 -19.73 -33.99 16.08
C ASP A 289 -19.11 -35.30 16.53
N ASN A 290 -17.85 -35.24 16.95
CA ASN A 290 -17.12 -36.39 17.44
C ASN A 290 -16.45 -36.04 18.78
N PRO A 291 -16.67 -36.81 19.86
CA PRO A 291 -16.01 -36.55 21.14
C PRO A 291 -14.47 -36.64 21.05
N LEU A 292 -13.93 -37.36 20.07
CA LEU A 292 -12.49 -37.46 19.86
C LEU A 292 -11.90 -36.22 19.18
N GLU A 293 -12.73 -35.32 18.65
CA GLU A 293 -12.30 -34.08 18.00
C GLU A 293 -12.04 -32.98 19.02
N ALA A 294 -10.82 -32.45 19.07
CA ALA A 294 -10.46 -31.37 19.96
C ALA A 294 -10.64 -30.00 19.29
N ARG A 295 -11.62 -29.22 19.76
CA ARG A 295 -12.04 -27.93 19.21
C ARG A 295 -11.31 -26.74 19.80
N ASN A 296 -10.02 -26.69 19.56
CA ASN A 296 -9.18 -25.70 20.20
C ASN A 296 -8.01 -25.21 19.33
N LEU A 297 -8.12 -25.44 18.02
CA LEU A 297 -7.22 -24.93 17.01
C LEU A 297 -7.84 -23.77 16.30
N TYR A 298 -7.07 -22.71 16.10
CA TYR A 298 -7.51 -21.51 15.40
C TYR A 298 -6.48 -21.09 14.37
N ALA A 299 -6.98 -20.48 13.29
CA ALA A 299 -6.13 -19.82 12.33
C ALA A 299 -5.51 -18.58 12.98
N LEU A 300 -4.21 -18.38 12.75
CA LEU A 300 -3.51 -17.17 13.12
C LEU A 300 -3.18 -16.40 11.85
N SER A 301 -3.80 -15.23 11.73
CA SER A 301 -3.69 -14.30 10.59
C SER A 301 -2.26 -13.81 10.37
N ASP A 302 -1.49 -13.71 11.45
CA ASP A 302 -0.15 -13.14 11.46
C ASP A 302 0.93 -14.20 11.64
N THR A 303 1.61 -14.52 10.54
CA THR A 303 2.69 -15.52 10.50
C THR A 303 4.07 -14.92 10.31
N GLU A 304 4.18 -13.59 10.18
CA GLU A 304 5.42 -12.95 9.74
C GLU A 304 6.45 -12.82 10.86
N GLU A 305 6.01 -12.80 12.13
CA GLU A 305 6.90 -12.62 13.28
C GLU A 305 6.60 -13.57 14.45
N ALA A 306 7.67 -13.97 15.15
CA ALA A 306 7.58 -14.73 16.40
C ALA A 306 7.12 -13.80 17.53
N ARG A 307 5.81 -13.62 17.67
CA ARG A 307 5.21 -12.85 18.76
C ARG A 307 4.82 -13.74 19.93
N GLN A 308 4.88 -13.17 21.13
CA GLN A 308 4.28 -13.80 22.31
C GLN A 308 2.76 -13.83 22.15
N LEU A 309 2.18 -15.01 22.32
CA LEU A 309 0.73 -15.22 22.22
C LEU A 309 0.15 -15.36 23.62
N PHE A 310 -1.01 -14.75 23.85
CA PHE A 310 -1.74 -14.84 25.11
C PHE A 310 -3.23 -14.58 24.89
N VAL A 311 -4.06 -15.02 25.82
CA VAL A 311 -5.48 -14.67 25.85
C VAL A 311 -5.65 -13.42 26.71
N ARG A 312 -6.39 -12.42 26.20
CA ARG A 312 -6.75 -11.23 26.98
C ARG A 312 -8.07 -11.47 27.71
N ASN A 313 -8.09 -11.23 29.01
CA ASN A 313 -9.32 -11.17 29.78
C ASN A 313 -9.99 -9.81 29.54
N LEU A 314 -11.18 -9.81 28.93
CA LEU A 314 -11.89 -8.57 28.61
C LEU A 314 -12.40 -7.81 29.84
N ALA A 315 -12.65 -8.49 30.96
CA ALA A 315 -13.15 -7.85 32.18
C ALA A 315 -12.05 -7.12 32.94
N THR A 316 -10.84 -7.70 33.00
CA THR A 316 -9.70 -7.11 33.72
C THR A 316 -8.75 -6.34 32.81
N GLY A 317 -8.82 -6.58 31.50
CA GLY A 317 -7.89 -6.04 30.52
C GLY A 317 -6.48 -6.64 30.60
N THR A 318 -6.27 -7.68 31.40
CA THR A 318 -4.95 -8.33 31.61
C THR A 318 -4.87 -9.68 30.89
N THR A 319 -3.70 -10.31 30.90
CA THR A 319 -3.54 -11.69 30.43
C THR A 319 -4.41 -12.64 31.25
N ASP A 320 -5.15 -13.52 30.59
CA ASP A 320 -5.92 -14.60 31.21
C ASP A 320 -5.01 -15.82 31.40
N THR A 321 -4.56 -16.02 32.63
CA THR A 321 -3.65 -17.11 32.99
C THR A 321 -4.33 -18.46 33.11
N ARG A 322 -5.63 -18.58 32.81
CA ARG A 322 -6.32 -19.88 32.75
C ARG A 322 -6.14 -20.56 31.41
N PHE A 323 -5.64 -19.82 30.41
CA PHE A 323 -5.47 -20.31 29.05
C PHE A 323 -4.00 -20.18 28.63
N THR A 324 -3.47 -21.27 28.11
CA THR A 324 -2.19 -21.31 27.42
C THR A 324 -2.42 -21.29 25.91
N VAL A 325 -1.72 -20.40 25.22
CA VAL A 325 -1.71 -20.35 23.74
C VAL A 325 -0.35 -20.81 23.25
N SER A 326 -0.35 -21.80 22.36
CA SER A 326 0.87 -22.32 21.75
C SER A 326 0.75 -22.35 20.23
N ARG A 327 1.85 -22.10 19.53
CA ARG A 327 1.90 -22.21 18.06
C ARG A 327 2.19 -23.67 17.71
N VAL A 328 1.29 -24.29 16.95
CA VAL A 328 1.42 -25.71 16.55
C VAL A 328 1.95 -25.88 15.12
N ALA A 329 1.73 -24.89 14.26
CA ALA A 329 2.30 -24.80 12.91
C ALA A 329 2.29 -23.34 12.41
N SER A 330 2.81 -23.11 11.22
CA SER A 330 2.68 -21.79 10.58
C SER A 330 1.19 -21.45 10.38
N GLY A 331 0.77 -20.30 10.88
CA GLY A 331 -0.64 -19.85 10.81
C GLY A 331 -1.61 -20.63 11.69
N LEU A 332 -1.13 -21.44 12.64
CA LEU A 332 -1.99 -22.25 13.51
C LEU A 332 -1.59 -22.13 14.97
N ILE A 333 -2.57 -21.80 15.79
CA ILE A 333 -2.45 -21.75 17.24
C ILE A 333 -3.39 -22.75 17.89
N GLN A 334 -2.97 -23.24 19.04
CA GLN A 334 -3.78 -24.02 19.94
C GLN A 334 -4.02 -23.21 21.20
N VAL A 335 -5.27 -23.18 21.65
CA VAL A 335 -5.66 -22.58 22.93
C VAL A 335 -6.05 -23.72 23.88
N VAL A 336 -5.50 -23.78 25.08
CA VAL A 336 -5.77 -24.83 26.05
C VAL A 336 -6.10 -24.19 27.37
N ARG A 337 -7.14 -24.66 28.05
CA ARG A 337 -7.40 -24.27 29.45
C ARG A 337 -6.45 -25.08 30.34
N ASP A 338 -5.78 -24.47 31.31
CA ASP A 338 -4.67 -25.11 32.04
C ASP A 338 -5.09 -26.35 32.87
N ASP A 339 -6.38 -26.54 33.12
CA ASP A 339 -7.00 -27.71 33.75
C ASP A 339 -7.54 -28.76 32.74
N ALA A 340 -7.46 -28.49 31.44
CA ALA A 340 -7.89 -29.40 30.38
C ALA A 340 -6.82 -30.46 30.09
N ALA A 341 -6.93 -31.63 30.73
CA ALA A 341 -6.20 -32.82 30.29
C ALA A 341 -6.79 -33.30 28.95
N PRO A 342 -6.02 -33.86 28.00
CA PRO A 342 -6.59 -34.50 26.82
C PRO A 342 -7.37 -35.76 27.24
N ASP A 343 -8.64 -35.59 27.64
CA ASP A 343 -9.52 -36.66 28.06
C ASP A 343 -10.50 -36.98 26.92
N PRO A 344 -10.49 -38.20 26.36
CA PRO A 344 -11.48 -38.63 25.36
C PRO A 344 -12.90 -38.75 25.93
N ASP A 345 -13.08 -38.74 27.25
CA ASP A 345 -14.37 -38.88 27.92
C ASP A 345 -15.02 -37.52 28.30
N GLU A 346 -14.30 -36.40 28.13
CA GLU A 346 -14.84 -35.04 28.30
C GLU A 346 -14.59 -34.17 27.04
N PRO A 347 -15.61 -33.92 26.19
CA PRO A 347 -15.46 -32.99 25.08
C PRO A 347 -15.30 -31.55 25.61
N PHE A 348 -14.21 -30.89 25.21
CA PHE A 348 -13.85 -29.51 25.60
C PHE A 348 -14.75 -28.42 25.02
#